data_AF-A0A957ED66-F1
#
_entry.id   AF-A0A957ED66-F1
#
_cell.length_a   1.000
_cell.length_b   1.000
_cell.length_c   1.000
_cell.angle_alpha   90.00
_cell.angle_beta   90.00
_cell.angle_gamma   90.00
#
_symmetry.space_group_name_H-M   'P 1'
#
loop_
_entity.id
_entity.type
_entity.pdbx_description
1 polymer ?
#
loop_
_entity_poly.entity_id
_entity_poly.type
_entity_poly.pdbx_seq_one_letter_code
_entity_poly.pdbx_strand_id
1 'polypeptide(L)'
;GRNFEYFAEDPVLSGEMAAAFIRGVQSEGVGTSLKHFAVNNQEFERMFISAELDERSLREAYLPAFRIAVEKANPWTVMCAYNKVNGIYASEHAYLLHQILKEEWGYKGFVVSDWGAVNDRVEGIRAGMHLEMPSSGGYHDEKIVAAVRSGGLDEARLNEVVEDLLAVILLADASRKEGLSVDFGQH
;
A
#
# COMPACT_ATOMS: atom_id res chain seq x y z
N GLY A 1 2.90 -18.41 9.26
CA GLY A 1 1.99 -18.90 8.20
C GLY A 1 2.48 -18.54 6.81
N ARG A 2 2.97 -17.32 6.59
CA ARG A 2 3.39 -16.79 5.27
C ARG A 2 4.88 -16.49 5.14
N ASN A 3 5.73 -17.01 6.04
CA ASN A 3 7.18 -16.75 5.97
C ASN A 3 7.81 -17.22 4.65
N PHE A 4 7.22 -18.22 3.97
CA PHE A 4 7.71 -18.74 2.70
C PHE A 4 7.64 -17.70 1.54
N GLU A 5 6.82 -16.66 1.68
CA GLU A 5 6.70 -15.55 0.70
C GLU A 5 7.36 -14.26 1.22
N TYR A 6 8.04 -14.30 2.37
CA TYR A 6 8.84 -13.20 2.91
C TYR A 6 10.34 -13.50 2.69
N PHE A 7 11.18 -12.47 2.59
CA PHE A 7 12.60 -12.66 2.29
C PHE A 7 13.40 -13.16 3.49
N ALA A 8 13.43 -12.39 4.59
CA ALA A 8 14.26 -12.69 5.75
C ALA A 8 13.71 -12.04 7.03
N GLU A 9 14.22 -12.46 8.19
CA GLU A 9 13.99 -11.78 9.47
C GLU A 9 14.80 -10.49 9.63
N ASP A 10 15.92 -10.36 8.91
CA ASP A 10 16.75 -9.16 8.91
C ASP A 10 16.16 -8.10 7.94
N PRO A 11 15.93 -6.86 8.41
CA PRO A 11 15.27 -5.85 7.59
C PRO A 11 16.18 -5.29 6.49
N VAL A 12 17.50 -5.32 6.65
CA VAL A 12 18.43 -4.88 5.60
C VAL A 12 18.43 -5.86 4.44
N LEU A 13 18.62 -7.16 4.73
CA LEU A 13 18.56 -8.23 3.73
C LEU A 13 17.21 -8.22 3.00
N SER A 14 16.10 -8.14 3.74
CA SER A 14 14.77 -8.05 3.14
C SER A 14 14.60 -6.81 2.25
N GLY A 15 15.08 -5.64 2.71
CA GLY A 15 14.99 -4.38 1.97
C GLY A 15 15.82 -4.38 0.67
N GLU A 16 17.06 -4.86 0.71
CA GLU A 16 17.93 -4.92 -0.48
C GLU A 16 17.37 -5.91 -1.52
N MET A 17 16.89 -7.07 -1.08
CA MET A 17 16.28 -8.08 -1.94
C MET A 17 15.01 -7.55 -2.59
N ALA A 18 14.14 -6.90 -1.81
CA ALA A 18 12.93 -6.25 -2.32
C ALA A 18 13.28 -5.17 -3.35
N ALA A 19 14.23 -4.28 -3.04
CA ALA A 19 14.64 -3.21 -3.95
C ALA A 19 15.19 -3.75 -5.28
N ALA A 20 16.00 -4.82 -5.23
CA ALA A 20 16.52 -5.47 -6.44
C ALA A 20 15.39 -6.09 -7.27
N PHE A 21 14.46 -6.81 -6.64
CA PHE A 21 13.30 -7.40 -7.29
C PHE A 21 12.40 -6.33 -7.94
N ILE A 22 12.08 -5.26 -7.22
CA ILE A 22 11.25 -4.16 -7.70
C ILE A 22 11.87 -3.52 -8.95
N ARG A 23 13.17 -3.21 -8.91
CA ARG A 23 13.85 -2.64 -10.09
C ARG A 23 13.82 -3.57 -11.29
N GLY A 24 14.03 -4.88 -11.08
CA GLY A 24 14.00 -5.87 -12.16
C GLY A 24 12.63 -6.03 -12.80
N VAL A 25 11.56 -6.00 -12.00
CA VAL A 25 10.19 -6.06 -12.55
C VAL A 25 9.82 -4.74 -13.23
N GLN A 26 10.11 -3.59 -12.61
CA GLN A 26 9.75 -2.29 -13.17
C GLN A 26 10.56 -1.92 -14.42
N SER A 27 11.75 -2.49 -14.63
CA SER A 27 12.47 -2.37 -15.91
C SER A 27 11.75 -3.05 -17.08
N GLU A 28 10.80 -3.95 -16.79
CA GLU A 28 9.95 -4.58 -17.80
C GLU A 28 8.71 -3.76 -18.15
N GLY A 29 8.57 -2.55 -17.61
CA GLY A 29 7.46 -1.64 -17.92
C GLY A 29 6.17 -1.96 -17.17
N VAL A 30 6.25 -2.73 -16.09
CA VAL A 30 5.13 -3.12 -15.24
C VAL A 30 5.42 -2.80 -13.76
N GLY A 31 4.39 -2.38 -13.02
CA GLY A 31 4.52 -2.01 -11.61
C GLY A 31 4.57 -3.20 -10.66
N THR A 32 5.22 -3.02 -9.51
CA THR A 32 5.15 -3.95 -8.37
C THR A 32 4.29 -3.40 -7.24
N SER A 33 3.77 -4.31 -6.40
CA SER A 33 3.11 -3.98 -5.14
C SER A 33 3.89 -4.49 -3.94
N LEU A 34 4.59 -3.60 -3.24
CA LEU A 34 5.33 -3.92 -2.01
C LEU A 34 4.34 -4.20 -0.86
N LYS A 35 4.47 -5.32 -0.15
CA LYS A 35 3.45 -5.78 0.81
C LYS A 35 4.01 -6.61 1.97
N HIS A 36 3.33 -6.70 3.11
CA HIS A 36 2.09 -6.00 3.51
C HIS A 36 2.45 -4.93 4.54
N PHE A 37 2.11 -3.67 4.25
CA PHE A 37 2.54 -2.51 5.01
C PHE A 37 1.53 -2.18 6.14
N ALA A 38 1.83 -2.40 7.42
CA ALA A 38 3.01 -3.03 7.99
C ALA A 38 2.63 -3.98 9.14
N VAL A 39 3.63 -4.68 9.69
CA VAL A 39 3.50 -5.52 10.90
C VAL A 39 2.52 -6.71 10.74
N ASN A 40 2.37 -7.23 9.52
CA ASN A 40 1.57 -8.42 9.24
C ASN A 40 2.38 -9.72 9.38
N ASN A 41 2.72 -10.08 10.62
CA ASN A 41 3.68 -11.16 10.92
C ASN A 41 3.03 -12.48 11.37
N GLN A 42 1.70 -12.52 11.51
CA GLN A 42 0.97 -13.75 11.83
C GLN A 42 -0.33 -13.85 11.03
N GLU A 43 -0.76 -15.09 10.78
CA GLU A 43 -1.99 -15.35 10.02
C GLU A 43 -3.23 -15.46 10.90
N PHE A 44 -3.04 -15.89 12.15
CA PHE A 44 -4.12 -16.02 13.10
C PHE A 44 -4.75 -14.65 13.37
N GLU A 45 -6.04 -14.53 13.06
CA GLU A 45 -6.86 -13.33 13.24
C GLU A 45 -6.33 -12.05 12.56
N ARG A 46 -5.56 -12.20 11.47
CA ARG A 46 -4.90 -11.07 10.79
C ARG A 46 -5.82 -9.92 10.37
N MET A 47 -7.12 -10.16 10.21
CA MET A 47 -8.13 -9.14 9.87
C MET A 47 -8.66 -8.33 11.07
N PHE A 48 -8.31 -8.72 12.30
CA PHE A 48 -8.89 -8.14 13.52
C PHE A 48 -7.85 -7.79 14.58
N ILE A 49 -6.75 -8.54 14.63
CA ILE A 49 -5.73 -8.40 15.65
C ILE A 49 -5.06 -7.03 15.58
N SER A 50 -4.67 -6.53 16.75
CA SER A 50 -3.79 -5.37 16.88
C SER A 50 -2.39 -5.82 17.28
N ALA A 51 -1.41 -5.46 16.46
CA ALA A 51 -0.01 -5.57 16.83
C ALA A 51 0.36 -4.36 17.69
N GLU A 52 0.69 -4.62 18.96
CA GLU A 52 1.07 -3.61 19.94
C GLU A 52 2.59 -3.55 20.07
N LEU A 53 3.19 -2.44 19.70
CA LEU A 53 4.63 -2.24 19.70
C LEU A 53 5.00 -0.78 19.90
N ASP A 54 6.17 -0.56 20.50
CA ASP A 54 6.73 0.76 20.66
C ASP A 54 7.31 1.32 19.34
N GLU A 55 7.47 2.64 19.29
CA GLU A 55 7.98 3.37 18.14
C GLU A 55 9.36 2.87 17.68
N ARG A 56 10.24 2.49 18.61
CA ARG A 56 11.58 2.03 18.28
C ARG A 56 11.51 0.68 17.58
N SER A 57 10.73 -0.27 18.11
CA SER A 57 10.49 -1.56 17.46
C SER A 57 9.91 -1.38 16.06
N LEU A 58 8.91 -0.48 15.90
CA LEU A 58 8.33 -0.16 14.60
C LEU A 58 9.41 0.36 13.62
N ARG A 59 10.20 1.35 14.04
CA ARG A 59 11.19 2.05 13.20
C ARG A 59 12.46 1.27 12.91
N GLU A 60 12.90 0.40 13.83
CA GLU A 60 14.17 -0.33 13.73
C GLU A 60 14.00 -1.77 13.22
N ALA A 61 12.84 -2.40 13.39
CA ALA A 61 12.62 -3.80 12.99
C ALA A 61 11.66 -3.96 11.81
N TYR A 62 10.48 -3.33 11.85
CA TYR A 62 9.41 -3.62 10.88
C TYR A 62 9.42 -2.72 9.65
N LEU A 63 9.70 -1.43 9.83
CA LEU A 63 9.70 -0.45 8.75
C LEU A 63 10.98 -0.38 7.89
N PRO A 64 12.21 -0.73 8.36
CA PRO A 64 13.40 -0.46 7.55
C PRO A 64 13.43 -1.21 6.21
N ALA A 65 12.90 -2.43 6.13
CA ALA A 65 12.82 -3.15 4.85
C ALA A 65 11.96 -2.40 3.82
N PHE A 66 10.81 -1.86 4.25
CA PHE A 66 9.95 -1.05 3.39
C PHE A 66 10.62 0.27 3.01
N ARG A 67 11.26 0.94 3.97
CA ARG A 67 12.00 2.18 3.73
C ARG A 67 13.07 2.00 2.66
N ILE A 68 13.91 0.96 2.81
CA ILE A 68 14.98 0.64 1.84
C ILE A 68 14.37 0.38 0.45
N ALA A 69 13.30 -0.42 0.37
CA ALA A 69 12.63 -0.71 -0.90
C ALA A 69 12.05 0.55 -1.56
N VAL A 70 11.42 1.44 -0.78
CA VAL A 70 10.87 2.71 -1.26
C VAL A 70 11.97 3.65 -1.74
N GLU A 71 12.97 3.92 -0.91
CA GLU A 71 14.04 4.89 -1.22
C GLU A 71 14.93 4.41 -2.39
N LYS A 72 15.18 3.10 -2.52
CA LYS A 72 16.10 2.56 -3.54
C LYS A 72 15.44 2.09 -4.83
N ALA A 73 14.13 1.89 -4.84
CA ALA A 73 13.44 1.29 -5.99
C ALA A 73 12.07 1.88 -6.31
N ASN A 74 11.46 2.65 -5.40
CA ASN A 74 10.20 3.36 -5.55
C ASN A 74 9.12 2.50 -6.27
N PRO A 75 8.57 1.48 -5.58
CA PRO A 75 7.53 0.63 -6.17
C PRO A 75 6.33 1.47 -6.60
N TRP A 76 5.64 1.07 -7.67
CA TRP A 76 4.45 1.81 -8.13
C TRP A 76 3.30 1.75 -7.14
N THR A 77 3.17 0.63 -6.43
CA THR A 77 2.17 0.47 -5.37
C THR A 77 2.76 -0.11 -4.08
N VAL A 78 2.14 0.25 -2.97
CA VAL A 78 2.34 -0.36 -1.64
C VAL A 78 0.99 -0.90 -1.21
N MET A 79 0.94 -2.14 -0.72
CA MET A 79 -0.29 -2.73 -0.21
C MET A 79 -0.33 -2.61 1.31
N CYS A 80 -1.35 -1.93 1.86
CA CYS A 80 -1.52 -1.86 3.31
C CYS A 80 -1.96 -3.23 3.86
N ALA A 81 -1.60 -3.53 5.11
CA ALA A 81 -1.91 -4.79 5.78
C ALA A 81 -3.37 -4.88 6.23
N TYR A 82 -3.76 -6.09 6.65
CA TYR A 82 -5.06 -6.36 7.28
C TYR A 82 -5.15 -5.90 8.74
N ASN A 83 -4.08 -6.10 9.50
CA ASN A 83 -4.10 -5.95 10.95
C ASN A 83 -4.16 -4.48 11.38
N LYS A 84 -4.45 -4.28 12.66
CA LYS A 84 -4.21 -3.01 13.32
C LYS A 84 -2.77 -2.92 13.78
N VAL A 85 -2.27 -1.69 13.87
CA VAL A 85 -1.02 -1.33 14.51
C VAL A 85 -1.37 -0.34 15.62
N ASN A 86 -1.09 -0.69 16.87
CA ASN A 86 -1.42 0.13 18.04
C ASN A 86 -2.88 0.62 18.04
N GLY A 87 -3.81 -0.27 17.71
CA GLY A 87 -5.26 -0.05 17.76
C GLY A 87 -5.90 0.48 16.47
N ILE A 88 -5.13 0.90 15.46
CA ILE A 88 -5.65 1.49 14.22
C ILE A 88 -5.38 0.57 13.04
N TYR A 89 -6.40 0.32 12.20
CA TYR A 89 -6.24 -0.50 10.99
C TYR A 89 -5.22 0.10 10.03
N ALA A 90 -4.34 -0.73 9.46
CA ALA A 90 -3.29 -0.26 8.56
C ALA A 90 -3.82 0.51 7.33
N SER A 91 -5.04 0.21 6.86
CA SER A 91 -5.74 0.92 5.78
C SER A 91 -6.22 2.33 6.16
N GLU A 92 -6.28 2.64 7.46
CA GLU A 92 -6.77 3.91 8.04
C GLU A 92 -5.66 4.63 8.83
N HIS A 93 -4.42 4.12 8.78
CA HIS A 93 -3.36 4.55 9.68
C HIS A 93 -2.57 5.73 9.11
N ALA A 94 -3.07 6.97 9.30
CA ALA A 94 -2.46 8.19 8.76
C ALA A 94 -0.97 8.35 9.10
N TYR A 95 -0.56 7.93 10.30
CA TYR A 95 0.86 7.93 10.68
C TYR A 95 1.72 7.03 9.77
N LEU A 96 1.25 5.83 9.41
CA LEU A 96 1.98 4.92 8.55
C LEU A 96 1.90 5.35 7.08
N LEU A 97 0.69 5.58 6.58
CA LEU A 97 0.43 5.79 5.15
C LEU A 97 0.77 7.20 4.66
N HIS A 98 0.59 8.22 5.50
CA HIS A 98 0.84 9.60 5.12
C HIS A 98 2.15 10.11 5.72
N GLN A 99 2.23 10.21 7.05
CA GLN A 99 3.38 10.82 7.69
C GLN A 99 4.69 10.07 7.38
N ILE A 100 4.74 8.77 7.64
CA ILE A 100 5.95 7.98 7.38
C ILE A 100 6.16 7.74 5.88
N LEU A 101 5.20 7.08 5.22
CA LEU A 101 5.40 6.61 3.85
C LEU A 101 5.49 7.78 2.86
N LYS A 102 4.56 8.74 2.91
CA LYS A 102 4.49 9.84 1.94
C LYS A 102 5.43 10.99 2.30
N GLU A 103 5.35 11.52 3.52
CA GLU A 103 6.09 12.73 3.90
C GLU A 103 7.55 12.44 4.24
N GLU A 104 7.81 11.50 5.15
CA GLU A 104 9.18 11.22 5.60
C GLU A 104 10.02 10.48 4.54
N TRP A 105 9.47 9.45 3.89
CA TRP A 105 10.20 8.66 2.89
C TRP A 105 10.03 9.19 1.47
N GLY A 106 9.12 10.13 1.24
CA GLY A 106 8.91 10.76 -0.06
C GLY A 106 8.33 9.81 -1.12
N TYR A 107 7.59 8.77 -0.72
CA TYR A 107 7.01 7.77 -1.62
C TYR A 107 6.17 8.42 -2.73
N LYS A 108 6.34 7.98 -3.99
CA LYS A 108 5.69 8.60 -5.16
C LYS A 108 4.59 7.77 -5.79
N GLY A 109 4.45 6.50 -5.41
CA GLY A 109 3.35 5.66 -5.86
C GLY A 109 2.07 5.89 -5.06
N PHE A 110 1.15 4.93 -5.17
CA PHE A 110 -0.10 4.94 -4.40
C PHE A 110 -0.22 3.72 -3.48
N VAL A 111 -1.15 3.77 -2.53
CA VAL A 111 -1.45 2.69 -1.58
C VAL A 111 -2.72 1.95 -2.00
N VAL A 112 -2.62 0.64 -2.10
CA VAL A 112 -3.75 -0.27 -2.36
C VAL A 112 -4.09 -1.05 -1.08
N SER A 113 -5.36 -1.38 -0.86
CA SER A 113 -5.70 -2.26 0.26
C SER A 113 -5.30 -3.71 0.00
N ASP A 114 -5.00 -4.48 1.05
CA ASP A 114 -5.18 -5.93 0.97
C ASP A 114 -6.68 -6.25 0.78
N TRP A 115 -6.99 -7.45 0.31
CA TRP A 115 -8.31 -7.78 -0.24
C TRP A 115 -9.34 -7.82 0.88
N GLY A 116 -10.19 -6.80 0.96
CA GLY A 116 -11.17 -6.62 2.04
C GLY A 116 -10.59 -6.04 3.34
N ALA A 117 -9.43 -5.38 3.29
CA ALA A 117 -8.83 -4.71 4.45
C ALA A 117 -9.39 -3.30 4.74
N VAL A 118 -10.35 -2.83 3.95
CA VAL A 118 -11.00 -1.53 4.12
C VAL A 118 -12.16 -1.66 5.12
N ASN A 119 -12.07 -1.02 6.29
CA ASN A 119 -13.18 -0.99 7.25
C ASN A 119 -13.97 0.32 7.16
N ASP A 120 -13.26 1.45 7.15
CA ASP A 120 -13.82 2.77 6.83
C ASP A 120 -13.09 3.40 5.64
N ARG A 121 -13.78 3.49 4.50
CA ARG A 121 -13.23 4.05 3.27
C ARG A 121 -12.93 5.55 3.39
N VAL A 122 -13.76 6.31 4.12
CA VAL A 122 -13.59 7.76 4.26
C VAL A 122 -12.35 8.07 5.09
N GLU A 123 -12.18 7.36 6.21
CA GLU A 123 -10.97 7.48 7.02
C GLU A 123 -9.74 6.92 6.31
N GLY A 124 -9.88 5.88 5.49
CA GLY A 124 -8.81 5.41 4.62
C GLY A 124 -8.30 6.48 3.65
N ILE A 125 -9.18 7.22 2.97
CA ILE A 125 -8.77 8.32 2.09
C ILE A 125 -8.12 9.46 2.89
N ARG A 126 -8.68 9.78 4.07
CA ARG A 126 -8.06 10.75 4.97
C ARG A 126 -6.63 10.34 5.34
N ALA A 127 -6.44 9.07 5.65
CA ALA A 127 -5.14 8.48 5.98
C ALA A 127 -4.18 8.34 4.79
N GLY A 128 -4.66 8.43 3.55
CA GLY A 128 -3.83 8.31 2.35
C GLY A 128 -3.83 6.90 1.72
N MET A 129 -4.90 6.13 1.89
CA MET A 129 -5.17 4.92 1.09
C MET A 129 -5.89 5.29 -0.20
N HIS A 130 -5.31 4.92 -1.34
CA HIS A 130 -5.78 5.36 -2.66
C HIS A 130 -6.77 4.41 -3.30
N LEU A 131 -6.49 3.11 -3.29
CA LEU A 131 -7.28 2.14 -4.03
C LEU A 131 -7.82 1.05 -3.12
N GLU A 132 -9.15 0.92 -3.06
CA GLU A 132 -9.78 -0.24 -2.45
C GLU A 132 -9.70 -1.43 -3.39
N MET A 133 -9.33 -2.59 -2.85
CA MET A 133 -9.38 -3.86 -3.53
C MET A 133 -9.94 -4.97 -2.63
N PRO A 134 -10.70 -5.93 -3.19
CA PRO A 134 -11.33 -5.84 -4.51
C PRO A 134 -12.45 -4.78 -4.50
N SER A 135 -13.11 -4.55 -5.64
CA SER A 135 -14.26 -3.64 -5.69
C SER A 135 -15.35 -4.04 -4.69
N SER A 136 -15.89 -3.06 -3.98
CA SER A 136 -17.08 -3.22 -3.12
C SER A 136 -18.40 -3.11 -3.90
N GLY A 137 -18.36 -3.06 -5.25
CA GLY A 137 -19.54 -2.85 -6.09
C GLY A 137 -20.18 -1.46 -5.95
N GLY A 138 -19.40 -0.43 -5.61
CA GLY A 138 -19.87 0.96 -5.48
C GLY A 138 -20.33 1.36 -4.07
N TYR A 139 -20.50 0.40 -3.15
CA TYR A 139 -20.90 0.69 -1.76
C TYR A 139 -20.02 1.73 -1.05
N HIS A 140 -18.70 1.61 -1.18
CA HIS A 140 -17.77 2.56 -0.58
C HIS A 140 -17.65 3.86 -1.37
N ASP A 141 -17.83 3.83 -2.69
CA ASP A 141 -17.86 5.03 -3.54
C ASP A 141 -19.02 5.95 -3.14
N GLU A 142 -20.20 5.39 -2.88
CA GLU A 142 -21.36 6.14 -2.39
C GLU A 142 -21.07 6.83 -1.04
N LYS A 143 -20.35 6.18 -0.13
CA LYS A 143 -19.94 6.77 1.15
C LYS A 143 -18.96 7.93 0.96
N ILE A 144 -18.01 7.80 0.05
CA ILE A 144 -17.06 8.89 -0.28
C ILE A 144 -17.84 10.10 -0.79
N VAL A 145 -18.72 9.89 -1.77
CA VAL A 145 -19.55 10.97 -2.34
C VAL A 145 -20.41 11.64 -1.28
N ALA A 146 -21.04 10.86 -0.40
CA ALA A 146 -21.83 11.39 0.70
C ALA A 146 -20.98 12.20 1.69
N ALA A 147 -19.78 11.72 2.04
CA ALA A 147 -18.86 12.41 2.96
C ALA A 147 -18.34 13.73 2.37
N VAL A 148 -18.02 13.79 1.08
CA VAL A 148 -17.62 15.05 0.43
C VAL A 148 -18.78 16.04 0.43
N ARG A 149 -19.97 15.61 0.01
CA ARG A 149 -21.16 16.47 -0.05
C ARG A 149 -21.59 17.00 1.32
N SER A 150 -21.36 16.24 2.39
CA SER A 150 -21.68 16.66 3.76
C SER A 150 -20.57 17.45 4.43
N GLY A 151 -19.39 17.57 3.81
CA GLY A 151 -18.19 18.17 4.41
C GLY A 151 -17.45 17.26 5.41
N GLY A 152 -17.84 15.99 5.52
CA GLY A 152 -17.12 14.99 6.32
C GLY A 152 -15.78 14.55 5.73
N LEU A 153 -15.58 14.76 4.42
CA LEU A 153 -14.30 14.58 3.72
C LEU A 153 -14.00 15.84 2.91
N ASP A 154 -12.80 16.38 3.04
CA ASP A 154 -12.34 17.49 2.20
C ASP A 154 -12.13 16.98 0.77
N GLU A 155 -12.76 17.64 -0.20
CA GLU A 155 -12.60 17.31 -1.61
C GLU A 155 -11.16 17.50 -2.07
N ALA A 156 -10.41 18.44 -1.49
CA ALA A 156 -8.99 18.62 -1.78
C ALA A 156 -8.18 17.35 -1.43
N ARG A 157 -8.50 16.71 -0.29
CA ARG A 157 -7.86 15.46 0.11
C ARG A 157 -8.21 14.31 -0.84
N LEU A 158 -9.46 14.24 -1.31
CA LEU A 158 -9.84 13.26 -2.31
C LEU A 158 -9.06 13.48 -3.62
N ASN A 159 -8.91 14.73 -4.05
CA ASN A 159 -8.17 15.08 -5.26
C ASN A 159 -6.70 14.68 -5.19
N GLU A 160 -6.01 14.94 -4.08
CA GLU A 160 -4.61 14.50 -3.87
C GLU A 160 -4.45 12.98 -4.07
N VAL A 161 -5.38 12.21 -3.51
CA VAL A 161 -5.38 10.75 -3.61
C VAL A 161 -5.68 10.29 -5.04
N VAL A 162 -6.59 10.97 -5.75
CA VAL A 162 -6.89 10.65 -7.15
C VAL A 162 -5.71 11.01 -8.07
N GLU A 163 -5.04 12.14 -7.83
CA GLU A 163 -3.89 12.59 -8.62
C GLU A 163 -2.71 11.62 -8.52
N ASP A 164 -2.37 11.17 -7.32
CA ASP A 164 -1.33 10.14 -7.10
C ASP A 164 -1.66 8.83 -7.85
N LEU A 165 -2.92 8.41 -7.82
CA LEU A 165 -3.38 7.20 -8.51
C LEU A 165 -3.29 7.37 -10.03
N LEU A 166 -3.77 8.50 -10.56
CA LEU A 166 -3.71 8.81 -11.99
C LEU A 166 -2.27 8.93 -12.49
N ALA A 167 -1.36 9.51 -11.70
CA ALA A 167 0.05 9.60 -12.05
C ALA A 167 0.66 8.21 -12.31
N VAL A 168 0.33 7.22 -11.49
CA VAL A 168 0.79 5.84 -11.70
C VAL A 168 0.08 5.15 -12.88
N ILE A 169 -1.22 5.40 -13.11
CA ILE A 169 -1.92 4.89 -14.28
C ILE A 169 -1.29 5.41 -15.57
N LEU A 170 -1.00 6.71 -15.64
CA LEU A 170 -0.36 7.34 -16.80
C LEU A 170 1.08 6.83 -16.99
N LEU A 171 1.82 6.62 -15.89
CA LEU A 171 3.13 5.97 -15.94
C LEU A 171 3.02 4.55 -16.50
N ALA A 172 2.04 3.77 -16.07
CA ALA A 172 1.82 2.40 -16.52
C ALA A 172 1.50 2.34 -18.02
N ASP A 173 0.62 3.22 -18.50
CA ASP A 173 0.29 3.33 -19.93
C ASP A 173 1.53 3.70 -20.75
N ALA A 174 2.29 4.72 -20.33
CA ALA A 174 3.49 5.18 -21.01
C ALA A 174 4.66 4.16 -20.98
N SER A 175 4.70 3.29 -19.98
CA SER A 175 5.77 2.29 -19.81
C SER A 175 5.47 0.96 -20.52
N ARG A 176 4.27 0.80 -21.08
CA ARG A 176 3.82 -0.46 -21.67
C ARG A 176 4.69 -0.83 -22.88
N LYS A 177 5.37 -1.98 -22.82
CA LYS A 177 6.11 -2.51 -23.97
C LYS A 177 5.14 -2.95 -25.07
N GLU A 178 5.38 -2.51 -26.30
CA GLU A 178 4.61 -2.93 -27.48
C GLU A 178 4.83 -4.43 -27.78
N GLY A 179 3.81 -5.08 -28.34
CA GLY A 179 3.92 -6.48 -28.80
C GLY A 179 3.79 -7.55 -27.70
N LEU A 180 3.52 -7.18 -26.45
CA LEU A 180 3.19 -8.14 -25.39
C LEU A 180 1.80 -8.76 -25.62
N SER A 181 1.75 -10.06 -25.91
CA SER A 181 0.52 -10.86 -25.92
C SER A 181 0.42 -11.71 -24.66
N VAL A 182 -0.73 -11.66 -23.98
CA VAL A 182 -1.04 -12.53 -22.84
C VAL A 182 -2.06 -13.57 -23.29
N ASP A 183 -1.78 -14.84 -23.06
CA ASP A 183 -2.73 -15.93 -23.27
C ASP A 183 -3.52 -16.17 -21.98
N PHE A 184 -4.72 -15.59 -21.92
CA PHE A 184 -5.63 -15.76 -20.78
C PHE A 184 -6.26 -17.16 -20.70
N GLY A 185 -6.14 -18.00 -21.73
CA GLY A 185 -6.62 -19.38 -21.70
C GLY A 185 -5.61 -20.34 -21.06
N GLN A 186 -4.33 -19.96 -21.04
CA GLN A 186 -3.26 -20.75 -20.43
C GLN A 186 -3.02 -20.40 -18.95
N HIS A 187 -3.49 -19.24 -18.49
CA HIS A 187 -3.27 -18.74 -17.13
C HIS A 187 -4.50 -18.88 -16.22
#